data_AF-A0A286IS76-F1
#
_entry.id   AF-A0A286IS76-F1
#
_cell.length_a   1.000
_cell.length_b   1.000
_cell.length_c   1.000
_cell.angle_alpha   90.00
_cell.angle_beta   90.00
_cell.angle_gamma   90.00
#
_symmetry.space_group_name_H-M   'P 1'
#
loop_
_entity.id
_entity.type
_entity.pdbx_description
1 polymer ?
#
loop_
_entity_poly.entity_id
_entity_poly.type
_entity_poly.pdbx_seq_one_letter_code
_entity_poly.pdbx_strand_id
1 'polypeptide(L)'
;MTSTVLRDKQGRNQSMDFDLFFELKDLCFPTYKYKQGNCHNIVHYCSMILTQRGIKHKKIWCYAPARFVKYARESISKPDPNPHASMGNLLWGYHVALFFEDGPFSFIYDFVVDENMPISLDSWVAGMGLSQAKVEIVDAENYLFYSLKKKVANVDFKYFRYEDNCKDDLWLPKGLAINETAMEFLNEERSILEGFSDQSFDYKILIGNILNFECVFKDQSSNNRVTADFQARHIELIDKYRLIYFHNLNKWVDKVEYLDC
;
A
#
# COMPACT_ATOMS: atom_id res chain seq x y z
N MET A 1 -28.48 -18.10 -20.49
CA MET A 1 -28.67 -19.09 -19.40
C MET A 1 -28.53 -18.36 -18.07
N THR A 2 -29.65 -18.34 -17.33
CA THR A 2 -29.81 -18.07 -15.90
C THR A 2 -29.16 -16.82 -15.29
N SER A 3 -29.91 -15.71 -15.32
CA SER A 3 -29.89 -14.71 -14.25
C SER A 3 -30.51 -15.33 -13.00
N THR A 4 -29.75 -15.43 -11.92
CA THR A 4 -30.30 -15.77 -10.60
C THR A 4 -30.63 -14.49 -9.87
N VAL A 5 -31.91 -14.32 -9.60
CA VAL A 5 -32.51 -13.22 -8.85
C VAL A 5 -32.01 -13.22 -7.40
N LEU A 6 -31.59 -12.07 -6.88
CA LEU A 6 -31.72 -11.77 -5.45
C LEU A 6 -32.45 -10.43 -5.30
N ARG A 7 -33.73 -10.53 -4.93
CA ARG A 7 -34.48 -9.44 -4.32
C ARG A 7 -33.84 -9.16 -2.97
N ASP A 8 -33.57 -7.89 -2.66
CA ASP A 8 -33.38 -7.50 -1.27
C ASP A 8 -34.35 -6.40 -0.86
N LYS A 9 -35.41 -6.84 -0.18
CA LYS A 9 -35.95 -6.13 0.97
C LYS A 9 -35.73 -7.07 2.16
N GLN A 10 -34.84 -6.67 3.05
CA GLN A 10 -34.59 -7.26 4.37
C GLN A 10 -33.88 -8.62 4.38
N GLY A 11 -32.55 -8.59 4.34
CA GLY A 11 -31.69 -9.61 4.95
C GLY A 11 -30.52 -10.02 4.05
N ARG A 12 -29.48 -9.17 3.93
CA ARG A 12 -28.30 -9.47 3.12
C ARG A 12 -27.47 -10.59 3.74
N ASN A 13 -27.53 -11.78 3.14
CA ASN A 13 -26.40 -12.72 3.08
C ASN A 13 -25.37 -12.08 2.14
N GLN A 14 -24.15 -11.81 2.58
CA GLN A 14 -23.25 -10.94 1.84
C GLN A 14 -22.35 -11.73 0.89
N SER A 15 -22.93 -12.23 -0.21
CA SER A 15 -22.17 -12.74 -1.36
C SER A 15 -21.11 -11.73 -1.83
N MET A 16 -19.99 -12.21 -2.35
CA MET A 16 -18.88 -11.40 -2.90
C MET A 16 -19.38 -10.18 -3.68
N ASP A 17 -19.07 -8.98 -3.17
CA ASP A 17 -19.63 -7.70 -3.64
C ASP A 17 -18.66 -7.01 -4.61
N PHE A 18 -18.80 -7.33 -5.91
CA PHE A 18 -17.97 -6.76 -6.97
C PHE A 18 -18.16 -5.25 -7.13
N ASP A 19 -19.36 -4.73 -6.87
CA ASP A 19 -19.62 -3.30 -7.01
C ASP A 19 -18.85 -2.52 -5.94
N LEU A 20 -18.87 -3.00 -4.69
CA LEU A 20 -18.05 -2.43 -3.62
C LEU A 20 -16.55 -2.55 -3.90
N PHE A 21 -16.10 -3.66 -4.49
CA PHE A 21 -14.70 -3.84 -4.87
C PHE A 21 -14.24 -2.76 -5.87
N PHE A 22 -15.00 -2.56 -6.95
CA PHE A 22 -14.67 -1.56 -7.97
C PHE A 22 -14.82 -0.13 -7.45
N GLU A 23 -15.82 0.14 -6.61
CA GLU A 23 -15.97 1.45 -5.99
C GLU A 23 -14.76 1.82 -5.13
N LEU A 24 -14.32 0.91 -4.24
CA LEU A 24 -13.15 1.16 -3.40
C LEU A 24 -11.88 1.32 -4.23
N LYS A 25 -11.72 0.52 -5.30
CA LYS A 25 -10.63 0.65 -6.27
C LYS A 25 -10.61 2.04 -6.89
N ASP A 26 -11.75 2.56 -7.34
CA ASP A 26 -11.85 3.87 -7.96
C ASP A 26 -11.55 5.00 -6.95
N LEU A 27 -12.05 4.88 -5.72
CA LEU A 27 -11.81 5.86 -4.65
C LEU A 27 -10.33 5.95 -4.23
N CYS A 28 -9.57 4.86 -4.38
CA CYS A 28 -8.15 4.83 -4.08
C CYS A 28 -7.23 5.00 -5.30
N PHE A 29 -7.76 5.13 -6.51
CA PHE A 29 -6.95 5.42 -7.70
C PHE A 29 -6.31 6.83 -7.60
N PRO A 30 -5.04 7.01 -8.00
CA PRO A 30 -4.10 6.02 -8.55
C PRO A 30 -3.20 5.36 -7.51
N THR A 31 -3.40 5.59 -6.20
CA THR A 31 -2.42 5.27 -5.15
C THR A 31 -2.00 3.79 -5.09
N TYR A 32 -2.91 2.86 -5.40
CA TYR A 32 -2.62 1.42 -5.38
C TYR A 32 -1.76 0.94 -6.56
N LYS A 33 -1.61 1.77 -7.62
CA LYS A 33 -0.77 1.46 -8.77
C LYS A 33 0.72 1.56 -8.45
N TYR A 34 1.09 2.37 -7.45
CA TYR A 34 2.46 2.43 -6.96
C TYR A 34 2.72 1.33 -5.93
N LYS A 35 3.21 0.19 -6.41
CA LYS A 35 3.31 -1.06 -5.62
C LYS A 35 4.56 -1.15 -4.73
N GLN A 36 5.37 -0.11 -4.62
CA GLN A 36 6.63 -0.15 -3.85
C GLN A 36 6.42 -0.08 -2.33
N GLY A 37 5.30 0.48 -1.87
CA GLY A 37 5.05 0.63 -0.44
C GLY A 37 3.68 1.20 -0.11
N ASN A 38 3.48 1.50 1.18
CA ASN A 38 2.28 2.15 1.71
C ASN A 38 0.97 1.40 1.53
N CYS A 39 0.99 0.07 1.35
CA CYS A 39 -0.22 -0.76 1.30
C CYS A 39 -1.14 -0.57 2.52
N HIS A 40 -0.57 -0.41 3.71
CA HIS A 40 -1.31 -0.13 4.94
C HIS A 40 -2.11 1.18 4.88
N ASN A 41 -1.61 2.21 4.19
CA ASN A 41 -2.34 3.47 3.99
C ASN A 41 -3.54 3.28 3.07
N ILE A 42 -3.34 2.61 1.94
CA ILE A 42 -4.42 2.30 0.98
C ILE A 42 -5.52 1.49 1.65
N VAL A 43 -5.14 0.41 2.33
CA VAL A 43 -6.09 -0.48 3.02
C VAL A 43 -6.80 0.26 4.15
N HIS A 44 -6.10 1.12 4.89
CA HIS A 44 -6.75 1.84 5.98
C HIS A 44 -7.73 2.90 5.49
N TYR A 45 -7.40 3.62 4.41
CA TYR A 45 -8.34 4.55 3.77
C TYR A 45 -9.63 3.84 3.34
N CYS A 46 -9.51 2.69 2.69
CA CYS A 46 -10.68 1.88 2.32
C CYS A 46 -11.45 1.39 3.56
N SER A 47 -10.72 1.00 4.62
CA SER A 47 -11.29 0.58 5.90
C SER A 47 -12.07 1.70 6.60
N MET A 48 -11.62 2.97 6.50
CA MET A 48 -12.37 4.13 7.01
C MET A 48 -13.69 4.31 6.25
N ILE A 49 -13.68 4.23 4.91
CA ILE A 49 -14.90 4.29 4.08
C ILE A 49 -15.90 3.21 4.47
N LEU A 50 -15.42 1.96 4.62
CA LEU A 50 -16.26 0.83 5.01
C LEU A 50 -16.83 1.02 6.42
N THR A 51 -16.03 1.52 7.36
CA THR A 51 -16.44 1.78 8.75
C THR A 51 -17.54 2.84 8.80
N GLN A 52 -17.37 3.97 8.10
CA GLN A 52 -18.38 5.04 8.03
C GLN A 52 -19.72 4.54 7.48
N ARG A 53 -19.67 3.55 6.57
CA ARG A 53 -20.87 2.91 5.97
C ARG A 53 -21.43 1.74 6.78
N GLY A 54 -20.84 1.43 7.94
CA GLY A 54 -21.26 0.30 8.77
C GLY A 54 -21.02 -1.08 8.14
N ILE A 55 -20.12 -1.18 7.16
CA ILE A 55 -19.79 -2.45 6.50
C ILE A 55 -18.75 -3.18 7.33
N LYS A 56 -19.10 -4.39 7.80
CA LYS A 56 -18.20 -5.23 8.58
C LYS A 56 -17.06 -5.75 7.70
N HIS A 57 -15.85 -5.59 8.19
CA HIS A 57 -14.63 -6.06 7.54
C HIS A 57 -13.52 -6.18 8.60
N LYS A 58 -12.42 -6.80 8.20
CA LYS A 58 -11.18 -6.93 8.97
C LYS A 58 -9.99 -6.63 8.06
N LYS A 59 -8.78 -6.73 8.58
CA LYS A 59 -7.54 -6.66 7.81
C LYS A 59 -6.80 -7.98 7.92
N ILE A 60 -6.22 -8.42 6.81
CA ILE A 60 -5.33 -9.58 6.78
C ILE A 60 -3.90 -9.12 6.51
N TRP A 61 -2.98 -9.52 7.36
CA TRP A 61 -1.56 -9.20 7.27
C TRP A 61 -0.77 -10.45 6.95
N CYS A 62 0.10 -10.38 5.95
CA CYS A 62 1.10 -11.39 5.65
C CYS A 62 2.49 -10.83 5.92
N TYR A 63 3.27 -11.56 6.71
CA TYR A 63 4.62 -11.19 7.10
C TYR A 63 5.63 -12.11 6.43
N ALA A 64 6.65 -11.51 5.83
CA ALA A 64 7.80 -12.26 5.33
C ALA A 64 8.73 -12.69 6.48
N PRO A 65 9.48 -13.79 6.34
CA PRO A 65 10.39 -14.28 7.38
C PRO A 65 11.39 -13.23 7.87
N ALA A 66 11.84 -12.32 7.00
CA ALA A 66 12.72 -11.21 7.38
C ALA A 66 12.19 -10.34 8.55
N ARG A 67 10.88 -10.37 8.83
CA ARG A 67 10.23 -9.61 9.92
C ARG A 67 10.15 -10.34 11.25
N PHE A 68 10.15 -11.67 11.26
CA PHE A 68 9.88 -12.45 12.48
C PHE A 68 10.87 -13.59 12.74
N VAL A 69 11.72 -13.94 11.77
CA VAL A 69 12.78 -14.94 11.94
C VAL A 69 14.13 -14.26 12.05
N LYS A 70 14.90 -14.63 13.08
CA LYS A 70 16.24 -14.09 13.31
C LYS A 70 17.15 -14.44 12.12
N TYR A 71 17.85 -13.44 11.60
CA TYR A 71 18.75 -13.53 10.44
C TYR A 71 18.13 -13.91 9.09
N ALA A 72 16.84 -14.22 9.02
CA ALA A 72 16.17 -14.41 7.73
C ALA A 72 16.23 -13.12 6.89
N ARG A 73 16.35 -13.31 5.58
CA ARG A 73 16.35 -12.24 4.56
C ARG A 73 15.22 -12.38 3.55
N GLU A 74 14.47 -13.48 3.63
CA GLU A 74 13.35 -13.73 2.73
C GLU A 74 12.28 -12.66 2.91
N SER A 75 11.92 -12.04 1.78
CA SER A 75 10.91 -10.99 1.63
C SER A 75 9.87 -11.49 0.63
N ILE A 76 8.67 -10.93 0.65
CA ILE A 76 7.70 -11.14 -0.43
C ILE A 76 8.33 -10.52 -1.69
N SER A 77 8.51 -11.33 -2.72
CA SER A 77 9.13 -10.91 -3.98
C SER A 77 8.11 -10.99 -5.10
N LYS A 78 7.84 -9.86 -5.75
CA LYS A 78 6.92 -9.77 -6.89
C LYS A 78 7.63 -9.14 -8.08
N PRO A 79 7.35 -9.56 -9.32
CA PRO A 79 7.80 -8.82 -10.50
C PRO A 79 7.33 -7.36 -10.39
N ASP A 80 8.23 -6.42 -10.65
CA ASP A 80 7.83 -5.01 -10.75
C ASP A 80 7.09 -4.79 -12.08
N PRO A 81 5.79 -4.45 -12.06
CA PRO A 81 5.03 -4.23 -13.29
C PRO A 81 5.49 -2.98 -14.05
N ASN A 82 6.26 -2.09 -13.42
CA ASN A 82 6.73 -0.86 -14.03
C ASN A 82 8.21 -0.92 -14.46
N PRO A 83 8.83 -2.09 -14.67
CA PRO A 83 10.31 -2.28 -14.72
C PRO A 83 11.24 -1.21 -14.09
N HIS A 84 10.92 -0.63 -12.92
CA HIS A 84 11.69 0.50 -12.36
C HIS A 84 12.48 0.15 -11.10
N ALA A 85 12.17 -0.95 -10.43
CA ALA A 85 13.00 -1.52 -9.39
C ALA A 85 14.36 -1.88 -10.00
N SER A 86 15.45 -1.41 -9.39
CA SER A 86 16.82 -1.62 -9.87
C SER A 86 17.21 -3.10 -10.01
N MET A 87 16.45 -4.02 -9.41
CA MET A 87 16.62 -5.48 -9.50
C MET A 87 15.43 -6.20 -10.16
N GLY A 88 14.49 -5.48 -10.78
CA GLY A 88 13.34 -6.05 -11.51
C GLY A 88 12.20 -6.60 -10.63
N ASN A 89 12.38 -6.67 -9.32
CA ASN A 89 11.39 -7.16 -8.37
C ASN A 89 11.10 -6.13 -7.26
N LEU A 90 9.84 -6.07 -6.86
CA LEU A 90 9.37 -5.46 -5.61
C LEU A 90 9.72 -6.40 -4.45
N LEU A 91 10.21 -5.82 -3.35
CA LEU A 91 10.56 -6.56 -2.14
C LEU A 91 9.79 -6.00 -0.96
N TRP A 92 8.85 -6.77 -0.42
CA TRP A 92 8.05 -6.36 0.74
C TRP A 92 8.39 -7.18 1.98
N GLY A 93 8.57 -6.50 3.10
CA GLY A 93 8.69 -7.16 4.40
C GLY A 93 7.35 -7.69 4.92
N TYR A 94 6.25 -7.07 4.51
CA TYR A 94 4.90 -7.46 4.85
C TYR A 94 3.94 -6.94 3.78
N HIS A 95 2.73 -7.47 3.74
CA HIS A 95 1.63 -6.94 2.94
C HIS A 95 0.33 -7.02 3.73
N VAL A 96 -0.60 -6.11 3.44
CA VAL A 96 -1.91 -6.06 4.09
C VAL A 96 -3.00 -5.83 3.05
N ALA A 97 -4.16 -6.44 3.28
CA ALA A 97 -5.34 -6.29 2.45
C ALA A 97 -6.62 -6.25 3.32
N LEU A 98 -7.75 -5.88 2.71
CA LEU A 98 -9.07 -5.98 3.35
C LEU A 98 -9.53 -7.44 3.35
N PHE A 99 -10.09 -7.88 4.45
CA PHE A 99 -10.61 -9.23 4.64
C PHE A 99 -12.10 -9.18 5.01
N PHE A 100 -12.89 -10.02 4.34
CA PHE A 100 -14.32 -10.13 4.56
C PHE A 100 -14.69 -11.58 4.84
N GLU A 101 -15.64 -11.76 5.76
CA GLU A 101 -16.22 -13.05 6.14
C GLU A 101 -17.71 -13.03 5.79
N ASP A 102 -18.16 -14.01 5.01
CA ASP A 102 -19.57 -14.27 4.73
C ASP A 102 -19.88 -15.73 5.04
N GLY A 103 -20.27 -16.00 6.30
CA GLY A 103 -20.51 -17.35 6.79
C GLY A 103 -19.26 -18.24 6.65
N PRO A 104 -19.30 -19.33 5.87
CA PRO A 104 -18.14 -20.20 5.64
C PRO A 104 -17.16 -19.65 4.60
N PHE A 105 -17.51 -18.58 3.89
CA PHE A 105 -16.70 -18.01 2.83
C PHE A 105 -15.88 -16.83 3.33
N SER A 106 -14.69 -16.67 2.77
CA SER A 106 -13.87 -15.48 2.97
C SER A 106 -13.31 -14.99 1.64
N PHE A 107 -13.16 -13.68 1.54
CA PHE A 107 -12.61 -13.04 0.36
C PHE A 107 -11.79 -11.81 0.74
N ILE A 108 -10.85 -11.48 -0.13
CA ILE A 108 -9.84 -10.44 0.07
C ILE A 108 -9.95 -9.42 -1.04
N TYR A 109 -10.04 -8.14 -0.66
CA TYR A 109 -9.93 -7.03 -1.61
C TYR A 109 -8.51 -6.50 -1.52
N ASP A 110 -7.73 -6.71 -2.60
CA ASP A 110 -6.34 -6.31 -2.69
C ASP A 110 -5.99 -5.81 -4.09
N PHE A 111 -6.15 -4.51 -4.29
CA PHE A 111 -5.91 -3.85 -5.58
C PHE A 111 -4.42 -3.84 -5.98
N VAL A 112 -3.51 -4.12 -5.05
CA VAL A 112 -2.06 -4.21 -5.33
C VAL A 112 -1.74 -5.56 -5.96
N VAL A 113 -2.38 -6.63 -5.49
CA VAL A 113 -2.18 -8.00 -5.99
C VAL A 113 -3.08 -8.30 -7.20
N ASP A 114 -4.38 -8.05 -7.09
CA ASP A 114 -5.36 -8.21 -8.18
C ASP A 114 -6.37 -7.05 -8.16
N GLU A 115 -6.29 -6.21 -9.18
CA GLU A 115 -7.18 -5.05 -9.32
C GLU A 115 -8.46 -5.35 -10.10
N ASN A 116 -8.65 -6.59 -10.57
CA ASN A 116 -9.76 -6.97 -11.44
C ASN A 116 -10.82 -7.77 -10.70
N MET A 117 -10.45 -8.46 -9.62
CA MET A 117 -11.39 -9.27 -8.86
C MET A 117 -10.97 -9.48 -7.40
N PRO A 118 -11.95 -9.72 -6.50
CA PRO A 118 -11.67 -10.25 -5.18
C PRO A 118 -10.95 -11.61 -5.24
N ILE A 119 -10.08 -11.85 -4.25
CA ILE A 119 -9.21 -13.03 -4.18
C ILE A 119 -9.66 -13.93 -3.03
N SER A 120 -9.60 -15.25 -3.20
CA SER A 120 -9.80 -16.18 -2.07
C SER A 120 -8.62 -16.10 -1.09
N LEU A 121 -8.85 -16.47 0.18
CA LEU A 121 -7.80 -16.53 1.19
C LEU A 121 -6.60 -17.37 0.72
N ASP A 122 -6.88 -18.59 0.22
CA ASP A 122 -5.84 -19.52 -0.21
C ASP A 122 -5.02 -18.97 -1.38
N SER A 123 -5.69 -18.40 -2.39
CA SER A 123 -5.01 -17.81 -3.54
C SER A 123 -4.19 -16.58 -3.16
N TRP A 124 -4.66 -15.76 -2.22
CA TRP A 124 -3.92 -14.59 -1.74
C TRP A 124 -2.67 -15.00 -0.97
N VAL A 125 -2.78 -15.95 -0.03
CA VAL A 125 -1.65 -16.47 0.75
C VAL A 125 -0.63 -17.16 -0.15
N ALA A 126 -1.08 -18.06 -1.04
CA ALA A 126 -0.20 -18.71 -2.02
C ALA A 126 0.48 -17.69 -2.94
N GLY A 127 -0.26 -16.65 -3.33
CA GLY A 127 0.23 -15.55 -4.13
C GLY A 127 1.43 -14.84 -3.50
N MET A 128 1.55 -14.78 -2.17
CA MET A 128 2.69 -14.13 -1.51
C MET A 128 4.03 -14.83 -1.79
N GLY A 129 4.01 -16.10 -2.20
CA GLY A 129 5.19 -16.81 -2.69
C GLY A 129 6.28 -17.02 -1.64
N LEU A 130 5.89 -17.13 -0.37
CA LEU A 130 6.81 -17.35 0.75
C LEU A 130 6.90 -18.84 1.12
N SER A 131 8.10 -19.29 1.48
CA SER A 131 8.33 -20.63 2.02
C SER A 131 7.71 -20.80 3.42
N GLN A 132 7.69 -19.70 4.18
CA GLN A 132 7.05 -19.58 5.48
C GLN A 132 6.39 -18.20 5.55
N ALA A 133 5.07 -18.17 5.70
CA ALA A 133 4.34 -16.94 5.95
C ALA A 133 3.77 -16.98 7.37
N LYS A 134 3.90 -15.86 8.10
CA LYS A 134 3.05 -15.62 9.26
C LYS A 134 1.88 -14.76 8.77
N VAL A 135 0.66 -15.23 8.96
CA VAL A 135 -0.56 -14.55 8.55
C VAL A 135 -1.42 -14.26 9.78
N GLU A 136 -1.88 -13.03 9.92
CA GLU A 136 -2.76 -12.61 11.02
C GLU A 136 -3.96 -11.86 10.45
N ILE A 137 -5.17 -12.23 10.89
CA ILE A 137 -6.40 -11.50 10.61
C ILE A 137 -6.71 -10.69 11.87
N VAL A 138 -6.87 -9.38 11.72
CA VAL A 138 -7.05 -8.44 12.82
C VAL A 138 -8.23 -7.52 12.57
N ASP A 139 -8.73 -6.91 13.65
CA ASP A 139 -9.86 -5.99 13.56
C ASP A 139 -9.52 -4.75 12.74
N ALA A 140 -10.55 -4.16 12.12
CA ALA A 140 -10.45 -3.11 11.12
C ALA A 140 -9.70 -1.85 11.61
N GLU A 141 -9.78 -1.52 12.89
CA GLU A 141 -9.14 -0.32 13.45
C GLU A 141 -7.62 -0.42 13.54
N ASN A 142 -7.05 -1.62 13.43
CA ASN A 142 -5.60 -1.81 13.50
C ASN A 142 -4.93 -1.26 12.24
N TYR A 143 -4.28 -0.10 12.36
CA TYR A 143 -3.71 0.64 11.24
C TYR A 143 -2.36 0.07 10.82
N LEU A 144 -1.44 -0.11 11.78
CA LEU A 144 -0.10 -0.62 11.54
C LEU A 144 0.40 -1.34 12.80
N PHE A 145 1.58 -1.94 12.73
CA PHE A 145 2.15 -2.75 13.79
C PHE A 145 3.58 -2.34 14.15
N TYR A 146 3.96 -2.54 15.40
CA TYR A 146 5.33 -2.43 15.84
C TYR A 146 6.10 -3.71 15.51
N SER A 147 7.19 -3.59 14.75
CA SER A 147 8.22 -4.63 14.71
C SER A 147 9.20 -4.42 15.86
N LEU A 148 9.24 -5.34 16.83
CA LEU A 148 10.21 -5.24 17.93
C LEU A 148 11.64 -5.20 17.38
N LYS A 149 12.46 -4.24 17.86
CA LYS A 149 13.86 -4.04 17.45
C LYS A 149 14.76 -5.26 17.71
N LYS A 150 14.33 -6.21 18.54
CA LYS A 150 15.06 -7.46 18.80
C LYS A 150 14.40 -8.58 18.03
N LYS A 151 15.13 -9.12 17.06
CA LYS A 151 14.85 -10.40 16.37
C LYS A 151 14.91 -11.55 17.38
N VAL A 152 13.90 -11.66 18.22
CA VAL A 152 13.63 -12.83 19.06
C VAL A 152 12.84 -13.81 18.19
N ALA A 153 13.09 -15.11 18.33
CA ALA A 153 12.22 -16.13 17.73
C ALA A 153 10.80 -15.96 18.29
N ASN A 154 9.77 -16.06 17.44
CA ASN A 154 8.36 -15.84 17.76
C ASN A 154 8.02 -14.38 18.14
N VAL A 155 8.09 -13.47 17.16
CA VAL A 155 7.63 -12.08 17.33
C VAL A 155 6.10 -12.04 17.35
N ASP A 156 5.54 -11.66 18.49
CA ASP A 156 4.16 -11.20 18.59
C ASP A 156 4.08 -9.75 18.08
N PHE A 157 3.33 -9.54 16.99
CA PHE A 157 3.11 -8.22 16.45
C PHE A 157 2.10 -7.49 17.33
N LYS A 158 2.46 -6.26 17.74
CA LYS A 158 1.56 -5.37 18.46
C LYS A 158 1.04 -4.33 17.49
N TYR A 159 -0.27 -4.29 17.30
CA TYR A 159 -0.93 -3.33 16.44
C TYR A 159 -1.28 -2.05 17.19
N PHE A 160 -1.36 -0.96 16.45
CA PHE A 160 -1.85 0.32 16.92
C PHE A 160 -2.86 0.90 15.93
N ARG A 161 -3.72 1.78 16.45
CA ARG A 161 -4.79 2.42 15.70
C ARG A 161 -4.30 3.71 15.05
N TYR A 162 -5.06 4.20 14.07
CA TYR A 162 -4.82 5.51 13.48
C TYR A 162 -5.42 6.61 14.38
N GLU A 163 -4.71 6.91 15.46
CA GLU A 163 -5.11 7.84 16.52
C GLU A 163 -3.90 8.71 16.92
N ASP A 164 -4.15 9.78 17.69
CA ASP A 164 -3.15 10.70 18.24
C ASP A 164 -2.11 11.15 17.20
N ASN A 165 -0.82 10.93 17.49
CA ASN A 165 0.30 11.28 16.64
C ASN A 165 0.16 10.79 15.19
N CYS A 166 -0.53 9.66 14.94
CA CYS A 166 -0.72 9.21 13.56
C CYS A 166 -1.57 10.20 12.76
N LYS A 167 -2.62 10.75 13.40
CA LYS A 167 -3.49 11.78 12.83
C LYS A 167 -2.79 13.13 12.80
N ASP A 168 -2.18 13.55 13.92
CA ASP A 168 -1.51 14.85 14.03
C ASP A 168 -0.37 15.01 13.02
N ASP A 169 0.39 13.94 12.80
CA ASP A 169 1.49 13.92 11.82
C ASP A 169 1.02 13.53 10.41
N LEU A 170 -0.29 13.36 10.18
CA LEU A 170 -0.91 13.06 8.89
C LEU A 170 -0.34 11.80 8.21
N TRP A 171 -0.11 10.71 8.95
CA TRP A 171 0.57 9.51 8.42
C TRP A 171 -0.15 8.92 7.20
N LEU A 172 -1.48 8.81 7.29
CA LEU A 172 -2.31 8.27 6.22
C LEU A 172 -2.34 9.21 4.99
N PRO A 173 -2.70 10.51 5.11
CA PRO A 173 -2.64 11.44 3.98
C PRO A 173 -1.27 11.52 3.32
N LYS A 174 -0.18 11.59 4.09
CA LYS A 174 1.19 11.67 3.55
C LYS A 174 1.55 10.42 2.75
N GLY A 175 1.18 9.24 3.23
CA GLY A 175 1.45 7.99 2.53
C GLY A 175 0.67 7.86 1.21
N LEU A 176 -0.60 8.27 1.20
CA LEU A 176 -1.43 8.29 -0.02
C LEU A 176 -0.91 9.31 -1.04
N ALA A 177 -0.58 10.52 -0.57
CA ALA A 177 -0.01 11.57 -1.41
C ALA A 177 1.33 11.17 -2.04
N ILE A 178 2.18 10.45 -1.31
CA ILE A 178 3.43 9.91 -1.85
C ILE A 178 3.16 8.91 -2.99
N ASN A 179 2.23 7.97 -2.79
CA ASN A 179 1.93 6.99 -3.82
C ASN A 179 1.34 7.63 -5.08
N GLU A 180 0.50 8.64 -4.93
CA GLU A 180 -0.04 9.38 -6.07
C GLU A 180 1.03 10.21 -6.80
N THR A 181 1.87 10.92 -6.06
CA THR A 181 3.00 11.68 -6.62
C THR A 181 3.97 10.75 -7.37
N ALA A 182 4.19 9.55 -6.84
CA ALA A 182 4.96 8.52 -7.50
C ALA A 182 4.33 8.11 -8.85
N MET A 183 3.00 7.96 -8.91
CA MET A 183 2.32 7.64 -10.17
C MET A 183 2.40 8.78 -11.19
N GLU A 184 2.33 10.04 -10.76
CA GLU A 184 2.56 11.19 -11.63
C GLU A 184 3.99 11.17 -12.18
N PHE A 185 4.99 10.97 -11.32
CA PHE A 185 6.39 10.81 -11.72
C PHE A 185 6.59 9.71 -12.76
N LEU A 186 6.00 8.53 -12.52
CA LEU A 186 6.10 7.40 -13.42
C LEU A 186 5.48 7.67 -14.80
N ASN A 187 4.41 8.45 -14.85
CA ASN A 187 3.73 8.76 -16.10
C ASN A 187 4.46 9.85 -16.88
N GLU A 188 4.86 10.92 -16.21
CA GLU A 188 5.50 12.07 -16.86
C GLU A 188 6.95 11.80 -17.24
N GLU A 189 7.71 11.07 -16.40
CA GLU A 189 9.13 10.77 -16.65
C GLU A 189 9.36 9.43 -17.35
N ARG A 190 8.29 8.83 -17.91
CA ARG A 190 8.34 7.48 -18.52
C ARG A 190 9.46 7.33 -19.55
N SER A 191 9.63 8.31 -20.43
CA SER A 191 10.63 8.25 -21.49
C SER A 191 12.07 8.20 -20.95
N ILE A 192 12.33 8.89 -19.83
CA ILE A 192 13.62 8.85 -19.15
C ILE A 192 13.78 7.51 -18.42
N LEU A 193 12.74 7.04 -17.75
CA LEU A 193 12.72 5.77 -17.03
C LEU A 193 12.93 4.56 -17.95
N GLU A 194 12.43 4.57 -19.18
CA GLU A 194 12.64 3.48 -20.15
C GLU A 194 14.04 3.50 -20.79
N GLY A 195 14.80 4.58 -20.59
CA GLY A 195 16.16 4.73 -21.10
C GLY A 195 17.24 3.93 -20.36
N PHE A 196 18.48 4.10 -20.82
CA PHE A 196 19.70 3.49 -20.27
C PHE A 196 20.79 4.52 -19.95
N SER A 197 20.41 5.78 -19.72
CA SER A 197 21.33 6.86 -19.34
C SER A 197 21.57 6.92 -17.83
N ASP A 198 22.61 7.63 -17.39
CA ASP A 198 22.86 7.91 -15.96
C ASP A 198 21.64 8.55 -15.29
N GLN A 199 20.95 9.46 -15.99
CA GLN A 199 19.71 10.05 -15.52
C GLN A 199 18.59 9.01 -15.33
N SER A 200 18.45 8.06 -16.25
CA SER A 200 17.50 6.95 -16.12
C SER A 200 17.79 6.10 -14.88
N PHE A 201 19.07 5.78 -14.63
CA PHE A 201 19.48 5.03 -13.45
C PHE A 201 19.19 5.80 -12.16
N ASP A 202 19.48 7.11 -12.12
CA ASP A 202 19.18 7.97 -10.98
C ASP A 202 17.66 8.01 -10.69
N TYR A 203 16.83 8.11 -11.73
CA TYR A 203 15.37 8.13 -11.58
C TYR A 203 14.85 6.79 -11.05
N LYS A 204 15.36 5.67 -11.57
CA LYS A 204 15.05 4.31 -11.07
C LYS A 204 15.48 4.11 -9.62
N ILE A 205 16.62 4.66 -9.20
CA ILE A 205 17.05 4.66 -7.79
C ILE A 205 16.05 5.41 -6.91
N LEU A 206 15.56 6.56 -7.38
CA LEU A 206 14.60 7.39 -6.65
C LEU A 206 13.23 6.71 -6.54
N ILE A 207 12.59 6.36 -7.66
CA ILE A 207 11.20 5.87 -7.71
C ILE A 207 11.08 4.37 -7.42
N GLY A 208 12.13 3.59 -7.66
CA GLY A 208 12.15 2.14 -7.46
C GLY A 208 12.25 1.72 -5.99
N ASN A 209 12.23 2.66 -5.05
CA ASN A 209 12.24 2.38 -3.62
C ASN A 209 11.44 3.46 -2.87
N ILE A 210 10.34 3.05 -2.23
CA ILE A 210 9.48 3.95 -1.45
C ILE A 210 10.27 4.75 -0.40
N LEU A 211 11.28 4.18 0.24
CA LEU A 211 12.07 4.87 1.26
C LEU A 211 12.93 5.99 0.67
N ASN A 212 13.37 5.85 -0.59
CA ASN A 212 14.08 6.94 -1.28
C ASN A 212 13.11 8.05 -1.68
N PHE A 213 11.95 7.66 -2.21
CA PHE A 213 10.93 8.60 -2.67
C PHE A 213 10.36 9.43 -1.50
N GLU A 214 10.00 8.78 -0.39
CA GLU A 214 9.56 9.46 0.83
C GLU A 214 10.64 10.37 1.41
N CYS A 215 11.88 9.88 1.49
CA CYS A 215 13.00 10.65 2.00
C CYS A 215 13.16 12.00 1.28
N VAL A 216 13.03 12.02 -0.05
CA VAL A 216 13.21 13.23 -0.87
C VAL A 216 11.98 14.15 -0.85
N PHE A 217 10.78 13.58 -1.02
CA PHE A 217 9.55 14.36 -1.26
C PHE A 217 8.75 14.65 0.02
N LYS A 218 8.62 13.67 0.92
CA LYS A 218 7.89 13.80 2.19
C LYS A 218 8.77 14.39 3.28
N ASP A 219 9.94 13.80 3.49
CA ASP A 219 10.80 14.12 4.63
C ASP A 219 11.79 15.26 4.34
N GLN A 220 11.96 15.62 3.07
CA GLN A 220 12.94 16.62 2.61
C GLN A 220 14.35 16.38 3.18
N SER A 221 14.72 15.11 3.26
CA SER A 221 15.96 14.63 3.87
C SER A 221 16.79 13.87 2.85
N SER A 222 17.87 13.24 3.30
CA SER A 222 18.74 12.43 2.45
C SER A 222 19.04 11.08 3.09
N ASN A 223 19.40 10.11 2.26
CA ASN A 223 19.88 8.80 2.73
C ASN A 223 21.12 8.37 1.93
N ASN A 224 21.59 7.14 2.15
CA ASN A 224 22.79 6.62 1.51
C ASN A 224 22.67 6.38 -0.02
N ARG A 225 21.47 6.46 -0.60
CA ARG A 225 21.20 6.32 -2.04
C ARG A 225 20.82 7.66 -2.68
N VAL A 226 19.98 8.45 -2.02
CA VAL A 226 19.55 9.80 -2.45
C VAL A 226 20.24 10.87 -1.60
N THR A 227 21.55 11.01 -1.83
CA THR A 227 22.44 11.90 -1.07
C THR A 227 22.18 13.39 -1.38
N ALA A 228 22.83 14.29 -0.64
CA ALA A 228 22.80 15.72 -0.96
C ALA A 228 23.29 16.02 -2.39
N ASP A 229 24.36 15.35 -2.84
CA ASP A 229 24.87 15.50 -4.20
C ASP A 229 23.89 14.98 -5.25
N PHE A 230 23.19 13.88 -4.97
CA PHE A 230 22.11 13.40 -5.84
C PHE A 230 21.03 14.47 -5.98
N GLN A 231 20.58 15.04 -4.86
CA GLN A 231 19.52 16.04 -4.87
C GLN A 231 19.94 17.34 -5.54
N ALA A 232 21.19 17.77 -5.36
CA ALA A 232 21.73 18.96 -6.03
C ALA A 232 21.75 18.81 -7.56
N ARG A 233 22.06 17.62 -8.08
CA ARG A 233 22.02 17.34 -9.52
C ARG A 233 20.61 17.34 -10.12
N HIS A 234 19.61 16.98 -9.31
CA HIS A 234 18.21 16.82 -9.75
C HIS A 234 17.27 17.85 -9.11
N ILE A 235 17.77 19.02 -8.73
CA ILE A 235 17.01 19.99 -7.92
C ILE A 235 15.73 20.46 -8.62
N GLU A 236 15.78 20.75 -9.92
CA GLU A 236 14.61 21.20 -10.69
C GLU A 236 13.50 20.14 -10.71
N LEU A 237 13.88 18.87 -10.89
CA LEU A 237 12.97 17.73 -10.83
C LEU A 237 12.38 17.59 -9.42
N ILE A 238 13.23 17.68 -8.40
CA ILE A 238 12.81 17.51 -7.01
C ILE A 238 11.83 18.61 -6.61
N ASP A 239 12.11 19.86 -6.96
CA ASP A 239 11.24 20.98 -6.64
C ASP A 239 9.88 20.85 -7.34
N LYS A 240 9.86 20.43 -8.61
CA LYS A 240 8.62 20.10 -9.34
C LYS A 240 7.77 19.09 -8.58
N TYR A 241 8.35 17.93 -8.22
CA TYR A 241 7.58 16.86 -7.59
C TYR A 241 7.29 17.09 -6.10
N ARG A 242 8.03 17.99 -5.42
CA ARG A 242 7.64 18.49 -4.10
C ARG A 242 6.37 19.33 -4.17
N LEU A 243 6.24 20.21 -5.17
CA LEU A 243 5.01 20.97 -5.37
C LEU A 243 3.81 20.06 -5.64
N ILE A 244 3.98 19.05 -6.50
CA ILE A 244 2.97 18.02 -6.77
C ILE A 244 2.62 17.26 -5.47
N TYR A 245 3.62 16.85 -4.69
CA TYR A 245 3.41 16.18 -3.42
C TYR A 245 2.56 17.02 -2.46
N PHE A 246 2.86 18.31 -2.29
CA PHE A 246 2.07 19.18 -1.41
C PHE A 246 0.63 19.38 -1.90
N HIS A 247 0.45 19.49 -3.22
CA HIS A 247 -0.89 19.53 -3.81
C HIS A 247 -1.68 18.25 -3.49
N ASN A 248 -1.07 17.09 -3.70
CA ASN A 248 -1.68 15.79 -3.39
C ASN A 248 -1.92 15.61 -1.90
N LEU A 249 -1.01 16.08 -1.03
CA LEU A 249 -1.17 16.03 0.42
C LEU A 249 -2.44 16.77 0.84
N ASN A 250 -2.62 18.02 0.40
CA ASN A 250 -3.82 18.80 0.75
C ASN A 250 -5.09 18.08 0.32
N LYS A 251 -5.11 17.54 -0.91
CA LYS A 251 -6.25 16.75 -1.42
C LYS A 251 -6.55 15.53 -0.53
N TRP A 252 -5.54 14.80 -0.06
CA TRP A 252 -5.73 13.64 0.79
C TRP A 252 -6.08 13.99 2.23
N VAL A 253 -5.62 15.13 2.74
CA VAL A 253 -6.07 15.68 4.02
C VAL A 253 -7.58 15.92 3.96
N ASP A 254 -8.06 16.67 2.97
CA ASP A 254 -9.49 16.96 2.80
C ASP A 254 -10.34 15.68 2.71
N LYS A 255 -9.89 14.69 1.94
CA LYS A 255 -10.59 13.40 1.79
C LYS A 255 -10.65 12.59 3.09
N VAL A 256 -9.55 12.56 3.86
CA VAL A 256 -9.48 11.81 5.12
C VAL A 256 -10.29 12.50 6.21
N GLU A 257 -10.23 13.82 6.31
CA GLU A 257 -11.01 14.61 7.26
C GLU A 257 -12.52 14.43 7.05
N TYR A 258 -12.98 14.34 5.79
CA TYR A 258 -14.38 14.06 5.47
C TYR A 258 -14.87 12.69 6.01
N LEU A 259 -13.98 11.72 6.17
CA LEU A 259 -14.31 10.39 6.69
C LEU A 259 -14.24 10.29 8.22
N ASP A 260 -13.57 11.24 8.86
CA ASP A 260 -13.42 11.32 10.33
C ASP A 260 -14.59 12.07 11.01
N CYS A 261 -15.52 12.64 10.23
CA CYS A 261 -16.78 13.25 10.66
C CYS A 261 -17.93 12.24 10.71
#